data_AF-A0A563EJD9-F1
#
_entry.id   AF-A0A563EJD9-F1
#
_cell.length_a   1.000
_cell.length_b   1.000
_cell.length_c   1.000
_cell.angle_alpha   90.00
_cell.angle_beta   90.00
_cell.angle_gamma   90.00
#
_symmetry.space_group_name_H-M   'P 1'
#
loop_
_entity.id
_entity.type
_entity.pdbx_description
1 polymer ?
#
loop_
_entity_poly.entity_id
_entity_poly.type
_entity_poly.pdbx_seq_one_letter_code
_entity_poly.pdbx_strand_id
1 'polypeptide(L)'
;MNTTWRLRVELADSPGALARVTIRLADQDCNVLALSVIAVPGGVLDEIVVQTAPGVLPADLVSAVRSEGGRCVGITPADLRDLVDTPTAALRAAATAVRDPAATTEALRAVLAADSVVVLPASDAPEARQSDTDHGTGHHVRLTGRDGTVVEARRGWAPFTQVELARGTALLELLGASVSQTRGVLSDDGVALVLRPGLPADEEAVAELHTRCSMRTMFNRYHAGMRAVPRRWLHRLLSPPRGSTIVVQCADRVIGIGQLIRMSTPECAEVSLLVEDAWQKRGVGTALLSALADAARAAGYAELVAWCLPAEKGLVRTAERAGLPSSVRREDGLLRVTIHPRSAAIRTPIATISADNSR
;
A
#
# COMPACT_ATOMS: atom_id res chain seq x y z
N MET A 1 -24.47 -32.81 5.88
CA MET A 1 -23.64 -32.03 4.95
C MET A 1 -22.20 -32.14 5.42
N ASN A 2 -21.24 -32.29 4.50
CA ASN A 2 -19.83 -32.37 4.87
C ASN A 2 -19.36 -30.99 5.35
N THR A 3 -18.57 -30.95 6.42
CA THR A 3 -18.02 -29.71 6.99
C THR A 3 -16.51 -29.70 6.88
N THR A 4 -15.92 -28.53 6.68
CA THR A 4 -14.46 -28.39 6.55
C THR A 4 -13.91 -27.65 7.75
N TRP A 5 -12.85 -28.19 8.33
CA TRP A 5 -12.20 -27.69 9.52
C TRP A 5 -10.72 -27.47 9.26
N ARG A 6 -10.15 -26.39 9.81
CA ARG A 6 -8.72 -26.14 9.87
C ARG A 6 -8.25 -26.41 11.30
N LEU A 7 -7.21 -27.22 11.42
CA LEU A 7 -6.59 -27.60 12.68
C LEU A 7 -5.14 -27.15 12.70
N ARG A 8 -4.67 -26.69 13.87
CA ARG A 8 -3.24 -26.54 14.17
C ARG A 8 -2.84 -27.58 15.17
N VAL A 9 -1.90 -28.41 14.80
CA VAL A 9 -1.50 -29.59 15.54
C VAL A 9 -0.01 -29.55 15.79
N GLU A 10 0.36 -29.68 17.05
CA GLU A 10 1.74 -29.94 17.44
C GLU A 10 1.94 -31.46 17.51
N LEU A 11 2.88 -31.94 16.72
CA LEU A 11 3.25 -33.35 16.66
C LEU A 11 4.68 -33.53 17.14
N ALA A 12 4.97 -34.70 17.70
CA ALA A 12 6.35 -35.07 18.02
C ALA A 12 7.19 -35.12 16.75
N ASP A 13 8.37 -34.48 16.76
CA ASP A 13 9.33 -34.50 15.66
C ASP A 13 9.98 -35.88 15.54
N SER A 14 9.22 -36.83 14.98
CA SER A 14 9.61 -38.23 14.82
C SER A 14 8.97 -38.82 13.56
N PRO A 15 9.68 -39.72 12.85
CA PRO A 15 9.14 -40.35 11.65
C PRO A 15 7.78 -41.00 11.88
N GLY A 16 6.83 -40.72 10.99
CA GLY A 16 5.50 -41.33 10.99
C GLY A 16 4.47 -40.71 11.96
N ALA A 17 4.82 -39.67 12.74
CA ALA A 17 3.86 -39.00 13.63
C ALA A 17 2.63 -38.45 12.87
N LEU A 18 2.87 -37.69 11.81
CA LEU A 18 1.80 -37.18 10.95
C LEU A 18 1.02 -38.32 10.26
N ALA A 19 1.72 -39.37 9.81
CA ALA A 19 1.07 -40.50 9.15
C ALA A 19 0.03 -41.17 10.05
N ARG A 20 0.37 -41.40 11.33
CA ARG A 20 -0.58 -41.96 12.32
C ARG A 20 -1.83 -41.09 12.48
N VAL A 21 -1.65 -39.76 12.60
CA VAL A 21 -2.79 -38.82 12.68
C VAL A 21 -3.64 -38.88 11.44
N THR A 22 -3.04 -38.87 10.24
CA THR A 22 -3.82 -38.94 8.98
C THR A 22 -4.55 -40.26 8.80
N ILE A 23 -3.97 -41.38 9.24
CA ILE A 23 -4.64 -42.69 9.26
C ILE A 23 -5.84 -42.65 10.20
N ARG A 24 -5.67 -42.08 11.41
CA ARG A 24 -6.75 -41.99 12.39
C ARG A 24 -7.92 -41.11 11.93
N LEU A 25 -7.63 -40.05 11.19
CA LEU A 25 -8.64 -39.23 10.53
C LEU A 25 -9.34 -40.01 9.41
N ALA A 26 -8.61 -40.78 8.62
CA ALA A 26 -9.18 -41.62 7.56
C ALA A 26 -10.13 -42.69 8.11
N ASP A 27 -9.84 -43.28 9.28
CA ASP A 27 -10.74 -44.22 9.97
C ASP A 27 -12.11 -43.60 10.34
N GLN A 28 -12.20 -42.26 10.39
CA GLN A 28 -13.42 -41.50 10.64
C GLN A 28 -14.04 -40.92 9.36
N ASP A 29 -13.68 -41.47 8.19
CA ASP A 29 -14.10 -40.99 6.87
C ASP A 29 -13.80 -39.50 6.63
N CYS A 30 -12.70 -38.99 7.21
CA CYS A 30 -12.26 -37.62 7.00
C CYS A 30 -11.25 -37.53 5.85
N ASN A 31 -11.40 -36.52 4.99
CA ASN A 31 -10.52 -36.27 3.85
C ASN A 31 -9.61 -35.07 4.11
N VAL A 32 -8.29 -35.25 4.02
CA VAL A 32 -7.30 -34.16 4.18
C VAL A 32 -7.19 -33.39 2.87
N LEU A 33 -7.56 -32.12 2.89
CA LEU A 33 -7.59 -31.24 1.71
C LEU A 33 -6.31 -30.43 1.54
N ALA A 34 -5.66 -30.06 2.65
CA ALA A 34 -4.38 -29.36 2.64
C ALA A 34 -3.58 -29.67 3.89
N LEU A 35 -2.26 -29.57 3.74
CA LEU A 35 -1.29 -29.71 4.81
C LEU A 35 -0.24 -28.62 4.64
N SER A 36 0.08 -27.91 5.72
CA SER A 36 1.16 -26.92 5.74
C SER A 36 1.97 -27.08 7.01
N VAL A 37 3.28 -27.15 6.85
CA VAL A 37 4.23 -27.31 7.96
C VAL A 37 4.73 -25.94 8.37
N ILE A 38 4.54 -25.56 9.64
CA ILE A 38 4.93 -24.26 10.18
C ILE A 38 6.03 -24.47 11.22
N ALA A 39 7.22 -23.93 10.96
CA ALA A 39 8.31 -23.95 11.92
C ALA A 39 8.01 -23.03 13.11
N VAL A 40 8.15 -23.56 14.33
CA VAL A 40 7.97 -22.81 15.59
C VAL A 40 9.17 -23.06 16.52
N PRO A 41 9.47 -22.15 17.47
CA PRO A 41 10.51 -22.43 18.46
C PRO A 41 10.20 -23.72 19.23
N GLY A 42 11.13 -24.67 19.24
CA GLY A 42 10.98 -25.95 19.94
C GLY A 42 10.29 -27.06 19.16
N GLY A 43 9.92 -26.86 17.88
CA GLY A 43 9.38 -27.94 17.06
C GLY A 43 8.67 -27.50 15.79
N VAL A 44 7.65 -28.27 15.41
CA VAL A 44 6.88 -28.09 14.19
C VAL A 44 5.40 -28.07 14.53
N LEU A 45 4.68 -27.11 13.93
CA LEU A 45 3.24 -27.02 13.98
C LEU A 45 2.67 -27.34 12.61
N ASP A 46 1.88 -28.40 12.51
CA ASP A 46 1.19 -28.78 11.29
C ASP A 46 -0.18 -28.12 11.23
N GLU A 47 -0.46 -27.43 10.13
CA GLU A 47 -1.79 -26.95 9.80
C GLU A 47 -2.46 -27.92 8.82
N ILE A 48 -3.56 -28.52 9.23
CA ILE A 48 -4.28 -29.54 8.47
C ILE A 48 -5.69 -29.02 8.18
N VAL A 49 -6.08 -29.01 6.92
CA VAL A 49 -7.47 -28.74 6.51
C VAL A 49 -8.15 -30.05 6.18
N VAL A 50 -9.26 -30.34 6.86
CA VAL A 50 -9.93 -31.64 6.82
C VAL A 50 -11.41 -31.44 6.50
N GLN A 51 -11.91 -32.15 5.51
CA GLN A 51 -13.35 -32.30 5.27
C GLN A 51 -13.85 -33.53 6.00
N THR A 52 -14.89 -33.36 6.81
CA THR A 52 -15.43 -34.42 7.65
C THR A 52 -16.68 -35.05 7.05
N ALA A 53 -16.89 -36.34 7.36
CA ALA A 53 -18.14 -37.03 7.12
C ALA A 53 -19.29 -36.42 7.96
N PRO A 54 -20.56 -36.57 7.53
CA PRO A 54 -21.70 -36.11 8.30
C PRO A 54 -21.72 -36.71 9.71
N GLY A 55 -21.84 -35.86 10.73
CA GLY A 55 -21.95 -36.28 12.13
C GLY A 55 -20.63 -36.28 12.92
N VAL A 56 -19.48 -36.15 12.25
CA VAL A 56 -18.18 -35.98 12.93
C VAL A 56 -18.08 -34.56 13.50
N LEU A 57 -17.84 -34.47 14.80
CA LEU A 57 -17.73 -33.21 15.53
C LEU A 57 -16.26 -32.74 15.61
N PRO A 58 -16.01 -31.43 15.83
CA PRO A 58 -14.65 -30.91 16.07
C PRO A 58 -13.92 -31.62 17.22
N ALA A 59 -14.66 -32.03 18.25
CA ALA A 59 -14.11 -32.76 19.39
C ALA A 59 -13.57 -34.14 19.00
N ASP A 60 -14.16 -34.80 18.00
CA ASP A 60 -13.71 -36.10 17.50
C ASP A 60 -12.37 -35.98 16.77
N LEU A 61 -12.19 -34.90 16.00
CA LEU A 61 -10.92 -34.58 15.34
C LEU A 61 -9.81 -34.28 16.36
N VAL A 62 -10.13 -33.50 17.40
CA VAL A 62 -9.19 -33.23 18.50
C VAL A 62 -8.82 -34.52 19.24
N SER A 63 -9.79 -35.41 19.45
CA SER A 63 -9.57 -36.72 20.07
C SER A 63 -8.68 -37.62 19.22
N ALA A 64 -8.91 -37.66 17.90
CA ALA A 64 -8.09 -38.41 16.94
C ALA A 64 -6.62 -37.93 16.94
N VAL A 65 -6.39 -36.62 17.01
CA VAL A 65 -5.04 -36.06 17.16
C VAL A 65 -4.39 -36.48 18.48
N ARG A 66 -5.14 -36.42 19.58
CA ARG A 66 -4.63 -36.78 20.92
C ARG A 66 -4.32 -38.26 21.07
N SER A 67 -5.10 -39.15 20.45
CA SER A 67 -4.86 -40.60 20.54
C SER A 67 -3.50 -41.01 19.96
N GLU A 68 -2.99 -40.22 19.00
CA GLU A 68 -1.67 -40.44 18.38
C GLU A 68 -0.54 -39.66 19.07
N GLY A 69 -0.80 -39.08 20.25
CA GLY A 69 0.17 -38.31 21.02
C GLY A 69 0.35 -36.86 20.55
N GLY A 70 -0.49 -36.37 19.63
CA GLY A 70 -0.47 -34.99 19.17
C GLY A 70 -1.28 -34.04 20.08
N ARG A 71 -1.01 -32.74 19.97
CA ARG A 71 -1.77 -31.69 20.65
C ARG A 71 -2.43 -30.77 19.64
N CYS A 72 -3.77 -30.74 19.63
CA CYS A 72 -4.50 -29.73 18.86
C CYS A 72 -4.45 -28.39 19.59
N VAL A 73 -3.72 -27.43 19.01
CA VAL A 73 -3.53 -26.06 19.51
C VAL A 73 -4.71 -25.17 19.20
N GLY A 74 -5.43 -25.46 18.11
CA GLY A 74 -6.58 -24.68 17.68
C GLY A 74 -7.35 -25.38 16.58
N ILE A 75 -8.66 -25.15 16.55
CA ILE A 75 -9.55 -25.65 15.51
C ILE A 75 -10.58 -24.57 15.16
N THR A 76 -10.83 -24.37 13.88
CA THR A 76 -11.79 -23.39 13.36
C THR A 76 -12.46 -23.92 12.09
N PRO A 77 -13.69 -23.51 11.75
CA PRO A 77 -14.27 -23.79 10.44
C PRO A 77 -13.38 -23.23 9.31
N ALA A 78 -13.41 -23.86 8.15
CA ALA A 78 -12.69 -23.42 6.95
C ALA A 78 -13.58 -23.49 5.69
N ASP A 79 -13.37 -22.59 4.74
CA ASP A 79 -13.98 -22.65 3.41
C ASP A 79 -13.01 -23.31 2.42
N LEU A 80 -13.54 -24.05 1.44
CA LEU A 80 -12.75 -24.58 0.32
C LEU A 80 -12.06 -23.47 -0.47
N ARG A 81 -12.63 -22.26 -0.50
CA ARG A 81 -12.03 -21.07 -1.13
C ARG A 81 -10.77 -20.58 -0.42
N ASP A 82 -10.58 -20.95 0.85
CA ASP A 82 -9.40 -20.62 1.65
C ASP A 82 -8.24 -21.59 1.44
N LEU A 83 -8.40 -22.62 0.58
CA LEU A 83 -7.36 -23.57 0.21
C LEU A 83 -6.35 -23.01 -0.82
N VAL A 84 -6.48 -21.73 -1.21
CA VAL A 84 -5.44 -21.07 -2.01
C VAL A 84 -4.12 -21.11 -1.23
N ASP A 85 -3.02 -21.42 -1.92
CA ASP A 85 -1.72 -21.45 -1.27
C ASP A 85 -1.40 -20.10 -0.61
N THR A 86 -0.91 -20.16 0.63
CA THR A 86 -0.65 -18.97 1.44
C THR A 86 0.27 -17.95 0.76
N PRO A 87 1.34 -18.34 0.03
CA PRO A 87 2.17 -17.38 -0.71
C PRO A 87 1.39 -16.58 -1.75
N THR A 88 0.57 -17.24 -2.57
CA THR A 88 -0.25 -16.57 -3.60
C THR A 88 -1.30 -15.65 -2.97
N ALA A 89 -1.97 -16.10 -1.90
CA ALA A 89 -2.92 -15.27 -1.17
C ALA A 89 -2.25 -14.01 -0.60
N ALA A 90 -1.06 -14.15 0.00
CA ALA A 90 -0.30 -13.03 0.54
C ALA A 90 0.14 -12.04 -0.55
N LEU A 91 0.62 -12.51 -1.70
CA LEU A 91 0.98 -11.65 -2.83
C LEU A 91 -0.23 -10.88 -3.39
N ARG A 92 -1.40 -11.51 -3.47
CA ARG A 92 -2.65 -10.83 -3.90
C ARG A 92 -3.10 -9.77 -2.91
N ALA A 93 -3.00 -10.06 -1.61
CA ALA A 93 -3.29 -9.09 -0.55
C ALA A 93 -2.34 -7.89 -0.63
N ALA A 94 -1.04 -8.15 -0.78
CA ALA A 94 -0.02 -7.12 -0.97
C ALA A 94 -0.29 -6.25 -2.20
N ALA A 95 -0.55 -6.86 -3.36
CA ALA A 95 -0.85 -6.13 -4.59
C ALA A 95 -2.14 -5.30 -4.49
N THR A 96 -3.11 -5.72 -3.67
CA THR A 96 -4.32 -4.95 -3.40
C THR A 96 -4.01 -3.73 -2.52
N ALA A 97 -3.29 -3.93 -1.42
CA ALA A 97 -2.92 -2.84 -0.51
C ALA A 97 -1.99 -1.80 -1.13
N VAL A 98 -1.07 -2.22 -2.02
CA VAL A 98 -0.21 -1.29 -2.78
C VAL A 98 -1.02 -0.42 -3.74
N ARG A 99 -2.08 -0.95 -4.35
CA ARG A 99 -2.93 -0.21 -5.29
C ARG A 99 -3.97 0.66 -4.59
N ASP A 100 -4.49 0.19 -3.47
CA ASP A 100 -5.49 0.89 -2.66
C ASP A 100 -5.05 0.89 -1.19
N PRO A 101 -4.47 2.00 -0.70
CA PRO A 101 -4.07 2.13 0.70
C PRO A 101 -5.23 1.89 1.68
N ALA A 102 -6.49 2.13 1.29
CA ALA A 102 -7.65 1.87 2.14
C ALA A 102 -7.89 0.36 2.38
N ALA A 103 -7.36 -0.50 1.50
CA ALA A 103 -7.44 -1.95 1.63
C ALA A 103 -6.35 -2.54 2.56
N THR A 104 -5.45 -1.72 3.11
CA THR A 104 -4.33 -2.17 3.96
C THR A 104 -4.78 -3.00 5.16
N THR A 105 -5.83 -2.56 5.86
CA THR A 105 -6.37 -3.28 7.03
C THR A 105 -6.83 -4.69 6.65
N GLU A 106 -7.56 -4.81 5.54
CA GLU A 106 -8.07 -6.11 5.09
C GLU A 106 -6.94 -7.00 4.55
N ALA A 107 -5.96 -6.42 3.86
CA ALA A 107 -4.78 -7.16 3.41
C ALA A 107 -3.96 -7.72 4.58
N LEU A 108 -3.74 -6.92 5.63
CA LEU A 108 -3.08 -7.38 6.85
C LEU A 108 -3.89 -8.46 7.56
N ARG A 109 -5.22 -8.30 7.63
CA ARG A 109 -6.12 -9.32 8.20
C ARG A 109 -5.98 -10.66 7.48
N ALA A 110 -5.95 -10.63 6.15
CA ALA A 110 -5.77 -11.82 5.32
C ALA A 110 -4.37 -12.44 5.49
N VAL A 111 -3.30 -11.64 5.43
CA VAL A 111 -1.91 -12.13 5.55
C VAL A 111 -1.61 -12.76 6.90
N LEU A 112 -2.17 -12.19 7.97
CA LEU A 112 -2.03 -12.71 9.33
C LEU A 112 -3.05 -13.82 9.65
N ALA A 113 -4.04 -14.03 8.79
CA ALA A 113 -5.23 -14.85 9.09
C ALA A 113 -5.85 -14.48 10.45
N ALA A 114 -5.99 -13.16 10.70
CA ALA A 114 -6.49 -12.61 11.95
C ALA A 114 -8.03 -12.45 11.91
N ASP A 115 -8.66 -12.50 13.08
CA ASP A 115 -10.11 -12.23 13.19
C ASP A 115 -10.39 -10.73 13.04
N SER A 116 -9.49 -9.91 13.59
CA SER A 116 -9.56 -8.45 13.48
C SER A 116 -8.16 -7.84 13.39
N VAL A 117 -8.09 -6.72 12.68
CA VAL A 117 -6.90 -5.87 12.54
C VAL A 117 -7.31 -4.42 12.69
N VAL A 118 -6.53 -3.66 13.46
CA VAL A 118 -6.64 -2.20 13.58
C VAL A 118 -5.31 -1.61 13.18
N VAL A 119 -5.34 -0.63 12.28
CA VAL A 119 -4.16 0.11 11.82
C VAL A 119 -4.26 1.53 12.39
N LEU A 120 -3.25 1.94 13.15
CA LEU A 120 -3.18 3.22 13.83
C LEU A 120 -1.94 4.00 13.35
N PRO A 121 -2.05 5.31 13.10
CA PRO A 121 -0.86 6.15 12.95
C PRO A 121 -0.09 6.21 14.27
N ALA A 122 1.22 6.46 14.18
CA ALA A 122 2.12 6.50 15.35
C ALA A 122 1.63 7.42 16.48
N SER A 123 0.97 8.53 16.13
CA SER A 123 0.45 9.54 17.06
C SER A 123 -0.72 9.04 17.91
N ASP A 124 -1.50 8.09 17.38
CA ASP A 124 -2.77 7.65 17.98
C ASP A 124 -2.61 6.28 18.64
N ALA A 125 -1.43 5.69 18.53
CA ALA A 125 -1.14 4.38 19.12
C ALA A 125 -0.89 4.54 20.63
N PRO A 126 -1.60 3.77 21.49
CA PRO A 126 -1.35 3.81 22.93
C PRO A 126 0.11 3.42 23.23
N GLU A 127 0.71 4.09 24.23
CA GLU A 127 2.05 3.78 24.70
C GLU A 127 2.17 2.29 25.02
N ALA A 128 3.22 1.65 24.49
CA ALA A 128 3.46 0.23 24.72
C ALA A 128 3.60 -0.01 26.23
N ARG A 129 2.68 -0.78 26.82
CA ARG A 129 2.85 -1.20 28.21
C ARG A 129 4.01 -2.19 28.23
N GLN A 130 4.84 -2.19 29.28
CA GLN A 130 5.97 -3.12 29.43
C GLN A 130 5.58 -4.62 29.40
N SER A 131 4.28 -4.93 29.46
CA SER A 131 3.71 -6.27 29.21
C SER A 131 3.46 -6.60 27.73
N ASP A 132 3.54 -5.64 26.80
CA ASP A 132 3.35 -5.83 25.35
C ASP A 132 4.66 -6.23 24.64
N THR A 133 5.81 -6.00 25.28
CA THR A 133 7.12 -6.52 24.82
C THR A 133 7.29 -8.01 25.09
N ASP A 134 6.36 -8.62 25.83
CA ASP A 134 6.30 -10.05 26.10
C ASP A 134 5.12 -10.68 25.34
N HIS A 135 5.30 -10.90 24.03
CA HIS A 135 4.49 -11.78 23.16
C HIS A 135 3.06 -12.07 23.67
N GLY A 136 2.19 -11.05 23.73
CA GLY A 136 0.88 -11.12 24.37
C GLY A 136 0.08 -12.38 24.00
N THR A 137 -0.04 -13.33 24.94
CA THR A 137 -0.79 -14.60 24.83
C THR A 137 -0.65 -15.40 23.52
N GLY A 138 0.25 -15.04 22.61
CA GLY A 138 0.22 -15.45 21.20
C GLY A 138 -1.04 -15.05 20.42
N HIS A 139 -2.17 -14.72 21.05
CA HIS A 139 -3.46 -14.44 20.40
C HIS A 139 -3.68 -12.96 20.06
N HIS A 140 -2.83 -12.08 20.58
CA HIS A 140 -2.83 -10.66 20.29
C HIS A 140 -1.40 -10.21 19.97
N VAL A 141 -1.23 -9.50 18.86
CA VAL A 141 0.09 -9.06 18.41
C VAL A 141 0.06 -7.62 17.94
N ARG A 142 1.15 -6.91 18.22
CA ARG A 142 1.42 -5.54 17.79
C ARG A 142 2.61 -5.55 16.83
N LEU A 143 2.39 -5.12 15.58
CA LEU A 143 3.45 -4.93 14.59
C LEU A 143 3.67 -3.43 14.38
N THR A 144 4.92 -3.03 14.14
CA THR A 144 5.25 -1.62 13.90
C THR A 144 5.98 -1.49 12.56
N GLY A 145 5.45 -0.68 11.67
CA GLY A 145 6.06 -0.30 10.40
C GLY A 145 7.18 0.72 10.58
N ARG A 146 8.04 0.87 9.57
CA ARG A 146 9.17 1.83 9.59
C ARG A 146 8.74 3.29 9.63
N ASP A 147 7.56 3.57 9.09
CA ASP A 147 6.89 4.86 9.10
C ASP A 147 6.19 5.18 10.45
N GLY A 148 6.33 4.28 11.43
CA GLY A 148 5.67 4.38 12.73
C GLY A 148 4.22 3.90 12.73
N THR A 149 3.71 3.37 11.61
CA THR A 149 2.37 2.76 11.57
C THR A 149 2.32 1.58 12.53
N VAL A 150 1.32 1.56 13.42
CA VAL A 150 1.11 0.49 14.38
C VAL A 150 -0.06 -0.35 13.94
N VAL A 151 0.11 -1.67 13.95
CA VAL A 151 -0.93 -2.64 13.64
C VAL A 151 -1.20 -3.50 14.86
N GLU A 152 -2.44 -3.50 15.34
CA GLU A 152 -2.92 -4.45 16.34
C GLU A 152 -3.75 -5.55 15.65
N ALA A 153 -3.37 -6.81 15.82
CA ALA A 153 -4.10 -7.95 15.30
C ALA A 153 -4.52 -8.91 16.42
N ARG A 154 -5.74 -9.44 16.34
CA ARG A 154 -6.30 -10.39 17.32
C ARG A 154 -6.84 -11.62 16.62
N ARG A 155 -6.65 -12.78 17.26
CA ARG A 155 -7.17 -14.07 16.80
C ARG A 155 -7.50 -15.01 17.94
N GLY A 156 -8.72 -15.54 17.97
CA GLY A 156 -9.22 -16.39 19.05
C GLY A 156 -8.90 -17.88 18.90
N TRP A 157 -8.79 -18.40 17.69
CA TRP A 157 -8.75 -19.85 17.47
C TRP A 157 -7.37 -20.49 17.65
N ALA A 158 -6.28 -19.75 17.42
CA ALA A 158 -4.90 -20.21 17.63
C ALA A 158 -3.92 -19.02 17.79
N PRO A 159 -2.82 -19.20 18.53
CA PRO A 159 -1.79 -18.18 18.64
C PRO A 159 -1.09 -17.94 17.29
N PHE A 160 -0.62 -16.71 17.07
CA PHE A 160 0.22 -16.32 15.94
C PHE A 160 1.60 -16.96 16.05
N THR A 161 2.08 -17.48 14.93
CA THR A 161 3.42 -18.03 14.76
C THR A 161 4.38 -16.93 14.29
N GLN A 162 5.68 -17.11 14.56
CA GLN A 162 6.71 -16.17 14.09
C GLN A 162 6.71 -16.00 12.57
N VAL A 163 6.39 -17.05 11.81
CA VAL A 163 6.27 -16.99 10.34
C VAL A 163 5.10 -16.08 9.91
N GLU A 164 3.98 -16.13 10.61
CA GLU A 164 2.84 -15.24 10.35
C GLU A 164 3.20 -13.78 10.65
N LEU A 165 3.86 -13.52 11.79
CA LEU A 165 4.31 -12.19 12.17
C LEU A 165 5.35 -11.64 11.19
N ALA A 166 6.26 -12.48 10.71
CA ALA A 166 7.23 -12.12 9.69
C ALA A 166 6.54 -11.72 8.37
N ARG A 167 5.49 -12.44 7.94
CA ARG A 167 4.71 -12.05 6.75
C ARG A 167 3.99 -10.70 6.95
N GLY A 168 3.38 -10.48 8.10
CA GLY A 168 2.75 -9.18 8.42
C GLY A 168 3.75 -8.03 8.43
N THR A 169 4.92 -8.26 9.03
CA THR A 169 6.03 -7.29 9.06
C THR A 169 6.55 -6.99 7.67
N ALA A 170 6.78 -8.02 6.84
CA ALA A 170 7.22 -7.84 5.46
C ALA A 170 6.20 -7.07 4.61
N LEU A 171 4.89 -7.30 4.82
CA LEU A 171 3.85 -6.50 4.17
C LEU A 171 3.92 -5.03 4.61
N LEU A 172 4.09 -4.75 5.91
CA LEU A 172 4.27 -3.38 6.39
C LEU A 172 5.51 -2.70 5.81
N GLU A 173 6.63 -3.41 5.72
CA GLU A 173 7.83 -2.89 5.08
C GLU A 173 7.61 -2.58 3.59
N LEU A 174 6.92 -3.47 2.87
CA LEU A 174 6.56 -3.25 1.47
C LEU A 174 5.68 -2.02 1.29
N LEU A 175 4.66 -1.85 2.14
CA LEU A 175 3.74 -0.71 2.07
C LEU A 175 4.47 0.59 2.43
N GLY A 176 5.38 0.58 3.40
CA GLY A 176 6.23 1.72 3.74
C GLY A 176 7.27 2.05 2.66
N ALA A 177 7.78 1.05 1.93
CA ALA A 177 8.74 1.25 0.84
C ALA A 177 8.12 1.91 -0.39
N SER A 178 6.84 1.63 -0.68
CA SER A 178 6.10 2.26 -1.79
C SER A 178 5.96 3.79 -1.64
N VAL A 179 6.03 4.29 -0.40
CA VAL A 179 5.95 5.72 -0.11
C VAL A 179 7.29 6.43 -0.39
N SER A 180 8.43 5.74 -0.44
CA SER A 180 9.75 6.41 -0.44
C SER A 180 10.44 6.37 -1.81
N GLN A 181 10.11 7.32 -2.68
CA GLN A 181 11.04 7.71 -3.74
C GLN A 181 11.43 9.17 -3.55
N THR A 182 12.39 9.39 -2.64
CA THR A 182 13.16 10.62 -2.65
C THR A 182 13.99 10.65 -3.94
N ARG A 183 13.76 11.66 -4.79
CA ARG A 183 14.38 11.80 -6.10
C ARG A 183 15.14 13.12 -6.20
N GLY A 184 16.44 13.04 -6.44
CA GLY A 184 17.25 14.20 -6.82
C GLY A 184 17.02 14.56 -8.30
N VAL A 185 16.80 15.84 -8.59
CA VAL A 185 16.77 16.38 -9.95
C VAL A 185 17.53 17.70 -10.00
N LEU A 186 17.93 18.12 -11.20
CA LEU A 186 18.45 19.46 -11.42
C LEU A 186 17.34 20.36 -11.98
N SER A 187 17.27 21.59 -11.50
CA SER A 187 16.49 22.65 -12.14
C SER A 187 17.07 22.99 -13.52
N ASP A 188 16.32 23.75 -14.31
CA ASP A 188 16.77 24.19 -15.65
C ASP A 188 18.07 25.03 -15.59
N ASP A 189 18.36 25.64 -14.44
CA ASP A 189 19.56 26.42 -14.15
C ASP A 189 20.62 25.67 -13.30
N GLY A 190 20.49 24.35 -13.17
CA GLY A 190 21.51 23.48 -12.57
C GLY A 190 21.48 23.39 -11.03
N VAL A 191 20.47 23.96 -10.37
CA VAL A 191 20.32 23.86 -8.91
C VAL A 191 19.77 22.48 -8.53
N ALA A 192 20.37 21.86 -7.52
CA ALA A 192 19.92 20.58 -7.00
C ALA A 192 18.60 20.70 -6.23
N LEU A 193 17.62 19.92 -6.64
CA LEU A 193 16.30 19.81 -6.05
C LEU A 193 16.07 18.39 -5.55
N VAL A 194 15.36 18.27 -4.44
CA VAL A 194 14.94 16.99 -3.87
C VAL A 194 13.42 16.91 -3.89
N LEU A 195 12.87 15.94 -4.61
CA LEU A 195 11.46 15.60 -4.56
C LEU A 195 11.30 14.47 -3.55
N ARG A 196 10.35 14.60 -2.62
CA ARG A 196 10.07 13.58 -1.60
C ARG A 196 8.59 13.62 -1.22
N PRO A 197 8.07 12.57 -0.56
CA PRO A 197 6.74 12.61 0.03
C PRO A 197 6.59 13.79 0.98
N GLY A 198 5.43 14.44 0.94
CA GLY A 198 5.00 15.37 1.98
C GLY A 198 4.48 14.59 3.18
N LEU A 199 4.93 14.95 4.37
CA LEU A 199 4.55 14.31 5.64
C LEU A 199 3.79 15.32 6.52
N PRO A 200 2.98 14.87 7.50
CA PRO A 200 2.34 15.78 8.46
C PRO A 200 3.33 16.73 9.16
N ALA A 201 4.56 16.27 9.39
CA ALA A 201 5.63 17.07 9.98
C ALA A 201 6.07 18.27 9.12
N ASP A 202 5.73 18.30 7.82
CA ASP A 202 6.05 19.41 6.92
C ASP A 202 5.07 20.60 7.05
N GLU A 203 4.12 20.58 8.01
CA GLU A 203 3.08 21.62 8.14
C GLU A 203 3.65 23.04 8.14
N GLU A 204 4.71 23.26 8.94
CA GLU A 204 5.36 24.57 9.05
C GLU A 204 6.05 24.97 7.74
N ALA A 205 6.85 24.08 7.15
CA ALA A 205 7.55 24.33 5.89
C ALA A 205 6.57 24.63 4.73
N VAL A 206 5.44 23.91 4.69
CA VAL A 206 4.39 24.17 3.70
C VAL A 206 3.64 25.46 4.02
N ALA A 207 3.40 25.81 5.29
CA ALA A 207 2.83 27.11 5.64
C ALA A 207 3.72 28.25 5.13
N GLU A 208 5.03 28.16 5.34
CA GLU A 208 6.00 29.14 4.85
C GLU A 208 6.05 29.22 3.32
N LEU A 209 5.93 28.09 2.62
CA LEU A 209 5.79 28.11 1.15
C LEU A 209 4.62 29.00 0.72
N HIS A 210 3.46 28.88 1.39
CA HIS A 210 2.28 29.66 1.03
C HIS A 210 2.43 31.15 1.33
N THR A 211 3.13 31.53 2.40
CA THR A 211 3.35 32.95 2.75
C THR A 211 4.29 33.65 1.76
N ARG A 212 5.20 32.91 1.12
CA ARG A 212 6.12 33.43 0.08
C ARG A 212 5.48 33.52 -1.31
N CYS A 213 4.40 32.79 -1.57
CA CYS A 213 3.68 32.85 -2.83
C CYS A 213 2.93 34.18 -3.00
N SER A 214 2.93 34.72 -4.23
CA SER A 214 2.15 35.91 -4.55
C SER A 214 0.64 35.63 -4.47
N MET A 215 -0.16 36.69 -4.29
CA MET A 215 -1.63 36.58 -4.34
C MET A 215 -2.12 35.97 -5.65
N ARG A 216 -1.44 36.22 -6.77
CA ARG A 216 -1.77 35.62 -8.07
C ARG A 216 -1.50 34.11 -8.08
N THR A 217 -0.36 33.67 -7.56
CA THR A 217 -0.03 32.25 -7.42
C THR A 217 -1.03 31.53 -6.53
N MET A 218 -1.38 32.13 -5.39
CA MET A 218 -2.40 31.62 -4.47
C MET A 218 -3.79 31.56 -5.11
N PHE A 219 -4.19 32.62 -5.83
CA PHE A 219 -5.47 32.67 -6.53
C PHE A 219 -5.58 31.62 -7.64
N ASN A 220 -4.51 31.41 -8.40
CA ASN A 220 -4.47 30.36 -9.43
C ASN A 220 -4.55 28.96 -8.83
N ARG A 221 -3.95 28.73 -7.65
CA ARG A 221 -3.99 27.42 -6.99
C ARG A 221 -5.35 27.08 -6.39
N TYR A 222 -6.00 28.05 -5.77
CA TYR A 222 -7.17 27.81 -4.92
C TYR A 222 -8.48 28.36 -5.47
N HIS A 223 -8.41 29.14 -6.55
CA HIS A 223 -9.54 29.86 -7.14
C HIS A 223 -10.30 30.73 -6.13
N ALA A 224 -9.59 31.16 -5.07
CA ALA A 224 -10.12 31.93 -3.96
C ALA A 224 -9.11 33.01 -3.55
N GLY A 225 -9.62 34.20 -3.21
CA GLY A 225 -8.80 35.29 -2.68
C GLY A 225 -8.37 35.01 -1.25
N MET A 226 -7.30 34.23 -1.07
CA MET A 226 -6.77 33.89 0.24
C MET A 226 -5.45 34.58 0.53
N ARG A 227 -5.34 35.17 1.72
CA ARG A 227 -4.11 35.80 2.22
C ARG A 227 -3.22 34.85 3.02
N ALA A 228 -3.80 33.79 3.58
CA ALA A 228 -3.10 32.71 4.28
C ALA A 228 -3.93 31.42 4.19
N VAL A 229 -3.27 30.28 4.21
CA VAL A 229 -3.94 28.96 4.23
C VAL A 229 -4.25 28.59 5.68
N PRO A 230 -5.52 28.28 6.02
CA PRO A 230 -5.85 27.82 7.37
C PRO A 230 -5.11 26.52 7.73
N ARG A 231 -4.64 26.37 8.97
CA ARG A 231 -3.94 25.14 9.44
C ARG A 231 -4.67 23.84 9.11
N ARG A 232 -6.01 23.81 9.31
CA ARG A 232 -6.85 22.66 8.95
C ARG A 232 -6.75 22.24 7.48
N TRP A 233 -6.38 23.14 6.58
CA TRP A 233 -6.14 22.82 5.17
C TRP A 233 -4.75 22.27 4.96
N LEU A 234 -3.72 22.77 5.66
CA LEU A 234 -2.35 22.23 5.58
C LEU A 234 -2.31 20.74 5.95
N HIS A 235 -3.00 20.35 7.03
CA HIS A 235 -3.15 18.93 7.37
C HIS A 235 -3.76 18.12 6.21
N ARG A 236 -4.83 18.62 5.57
CA ARG A 236 -5.44 17.94 4.40
C ARG A 236 -4.55 17.97 3.17
N LEU A 237 -3.67 18.96 3.03
CA LEU A 237 -2.69 19.04 1.95
C LEU A 237 -1.61 17.97 2.13
N LEU A 238 -1.18 17.70 3.37
CA LEU A 238 -0.12 16.74 3.68
C LEU A 238 -0.62 15.31 3.96
N SER A 239 -1.90 15.16 4.30
CA SER A 239 -2.55 13.87 4.51
C SER A 239 -3.90 13.79 3.78
N PRO A 240 -3.88 13.77 2.44
CA PRO A 240 -5.10 13.62 1.65
C PRO A 240 -5.69 12.20 1.82
N PRO A 241 -6.98 12.04 2.17
CA PRO A 241 -7.57 10.75 2.52
C PRO A 241 -7.63 9.72 1.38
N ARG A 242 -7.46 10.15 0.12
CA ARG A 242 -7.46 9.29 -1.08
C ARG A 242 -6.44 9.78 -2.10
N GLY A 243 -5.27 10.19 -1.63
CA GLY A 243 -4.27 10.79 -2.49
C GLY A 243 -2.87 10.70 -1.92
N SER A 244 -1.95 11.37 -2.60
CA SER A 244 -0.58 11.53 -2.16
C SER A 244 -0.10 12.96 -2.40
N THR A 245 0.93 13.34 -1.67
CA THR A 245 1.54 14.66 -1.72
C THR A 245 3.04 14.52 -1.91
N ILE A 246 3.58 15.30 -2.84
CA ILE A 246 5.02 15.41 -3.09
C ILE A 246 5.42 16.85 -2.81
N VAL A 247 6.49 17.04 -2.06
CA VAL A 247 7.14 18.34 -1.87
C VAL A 247 8.44 18.40 -2.66
N VAL A 248 8.79 19.59 -3.15
CA VAL A 248 10.12 19.87 -3.71
C VAL A 248 10.88 20.73 -2.73
N GLN A 249 12.09 20.32 -2.42
CA GLN A 249 12.99 21.01 -1.51
C GLN A 249 14.25 21.45 -2.26
N CYS A 250 14.72 22.66 -1.98
CA CYS A 250 16.07 23.11 -2.31
C CYS A 250 16.79 23.37 -0.99
N ALA A 251 17.94 22.73 -0.78
CA ALA A 251 18.61 22.68 0.52
C ALA A 251 17.63 22.23 1.63
N ASP A 252 17.31 23.08 2.59
CA ASP A 252 16.40 22.84 3.72
C ASP A 252 14.98 23.39 3.50
N ARG A 253 14.72 24.06 2.36
CA ARG A 253 13.47 24.79 2.13
C ARG A 253 12.55 24.12 1.14
N VAL A 254 11.28 23.93 1.52
CA VAL A 254 10.21 23.51 0.61
C VAL A 254 9.84 24.68 -0.31
N ILE A 255 10.01 24.49 -1.62
CA ILE A 255 9.82 25.50 -2.68
C ILE A 255 8.62 25.20 -3.60
N GLY A 256 8.02 24.02 -3.44
CA GLY A 256 6.86 23.62 -4.19
C GLY A 256 6.18 22.39 -3.59
N ILE A 257 4.90 22.22 -3.91
CA ILE A 257 4.07 21.11 -3.46
C ILE A 257 3.16 20.68 -4.62
N GLY A 258 3.01 19.38 -4.78
CA GLY A 258 2.13 18.75 -5.75
C GLY A 258 1.27 17.69 -5.09
N GLN A 259 0.02 17.57 -5.52
CA GLN A 259 -0.92 16.58 -5.01
C GLN A 259 -1.51 15.76 -6.14
N LEU A 260 -1.76 14.49 -5.83
CA LEU A 260 -2.50 13.55 -6.66
C LEU A 260 -3.67 13.02 -5.82
N ILE A 261 -4.91 13.27 -6.25
CA ILE A 261 -6.11 12.92 -5.46
C ILE A 261 -7.04 12.09 -6.33
N ARG A 262 -7.45 10.91 -5.86
CA ARG A 262 -8.40 10.05 -6.57
C ARG A 262 -9.74 10.77 -6.81
N MET A 263 -10.25 10.71 -8.04
CA MET A 263 -11.58 11.22 -8.38
C MET A 263 -12.67 10.16 -8.15
N SER A 264 -13.94 10.56 -8.34
CA SER A 264 -15.07 9.62 -8.37
C SER A 264 -14.97 8.62 -9.52
N THR A 265 -14.46 9.06 -10.68
CA THR A 265 -14.13 8.18 -11.80
C THR A 265 -12.91 7.31 -11.46
N PRO A 266 -13.01 5.96 -11.44
CA PRO A 266 -11.97 5.09 -10.91
C PRO A 266 -10.60 5.21 -11.58
N GLU A 267 -10.55 5.54 -12.87
CA GLU A 267 -9.33 5.64 -13.67
C GLU A 267 -8.72 7.05 -13.72
N CYS A 268 -9.36 8.02 -13.04
CA CYS A 268 -8.94 9.42 -13.04
C CYS A 268 -8.45 9.87 -11.66
N ALA A 269 -7.41 10.70 -11.67
CA ALA A 269 -6.96 11.41 -10.48
C ALA A 269 -6.82 12.91 -10.77
N GLU A 270 -7.18 13.73 -9.80
CA GLU A 270 -6.94 15.15 -9.84
C GLU A 270 -5.48 15.45 -9.52
N VAL A 271 -4.85 16.31 -10.31
CA VAL A 271 -3.50 16.82 -10.08
C VAL A 271 -3.53 18.32 -9.83
N SER A 272 -2.81 18.74 -8.79
CA SER A 272 -2.70 20.16 -8.46
C SER A 272 -1.29 20.50 -8.03
N LEU A 273 -0.70 21.58 -8.58
CA LEU A 273 0.66 22.06 -8.27
C LEU A 273 0.67 23.46 -7.65
N LEU A 274 1.64 23.74 -6.79
CA LEU A 274 1.96 25.06 -6.29
C LEU A 274 3.49 25.18 -6.26
N VAL A 275 4.02 26.25 -6.86
CA VAL A 275 5.46 26.54 -6.90
C VAL A 275 5.65 28.00 -6.54
N GLU A 276 6.55 28.26 -5.59
CA GLU A 276 6.93 29.60 -5.19
C GLU A 276 7.36 30.44 -6.40
N ASP A 277 6.92 31.70 -6.45
CA ASP A 277 7.13 32.60 -7.60
C ASP A 277 8.61 32.67 -8.05
N ALA A 278 9.57 32.71 -7.11
CA ALA A 278 11.01 32.76 -7.39
C ALA A 278 11.59 31.46 -8.02
N TRP A 279 10.83 30.37 -7.95
CA TRP A 279 11.20 29.05 -8.45
C TRP A 279 10.41 28.63 -9.69
N GLN A 280 9.46 29.45 -10.13
CA GLN A 280 8.74 29.22 -11.37
C GLN A 280 9.68 29.39 -12.59
N LYS A 281 9.36 28.68 -13.67
CA LYS A 281 10.15 28.67 -14.93
C LYS A 281 11.60 28.15 -14.78
N ARG A 282 11.90 27.42 -13.71
CA ARG A 282 13.19 26.75 -13.46
C ARG A 282 13.06 25.21 -13.45
N GLY A 283 12.08 24.66 -14.17
CA GLY A 283 11.83 23.21 -14.21
C GLY A 283 11.14 22.60 -12.98
N VAL A 284 10.91 23.34 -11.88
CA VAL A 284 10.29 22.79 -10.64
C VAL A 284 8.90 22.20 -10.87
N GLY A 285 8.02 22.93 -11.57
CA GLY A 285 6.69 22.43 -11.91
C GLY A 285 6.73 21.17 -12.78
N THR A 286 7.68 21.11 -13.72
CA THR A 286 7.88 19.96 -14.61
C THR A 286 8.32 18.74 -13.81
N ALA A 287 9.29 18.92 -12.90
CA ALA A 287 9.74 17.85 -12.01
C ALA A 287 8.59 17.31 -11.14
N LEU A 288 7.78 18.20 -10.54
CA LEU A 288 6.60 17.81 -9.77
C LEU A 288 5.61 17.02 -10.62
N LEU A 289 5.25 17.53 -11.79
CA LEU A 289 4.26 16.88 -12.66
C LEU A 289 4.75 15.51 -13.13
N SER A 290 6.02 15.40 -13.51
CA SER A 290 6.63 14.11 -13.86
C SER A 290 6.55 13.13 -12.70
N ALA A 291 6.92 13.53 -11.48
CA ALA A 291 6.84 12.66 -10.31
C ALA A 291 5.41 12.21 -9.99
N LEU A 292 4.42 13.10 -10.13
CA LEU A 292 3.01 12.76 -9.95
C LEU A 292 2.49 11.85 -11.07
N ALA A 293 2.98 12.00 -12.31
CA ALA A 293 2.67 11.09 -13.41
C ALA A 293 3.26 9.69 -13.20
N ASP A 294 4.47 9.59 -12.63
CA ASP A 294 5.07 8.33 -12.19
C ASP A 294 4.22 7.65 -11.11
N ALA A 295 3.84 8.41 -10.07
CA ALA A 295 2.96 7.90 -9.01
C ALA A 295 1.60 7.45 -9.57
N ALA A 296 1.04 8.22 -10.52
CA ALA A 296 -0.22 7.90 -11.16
C ALA A 296 -0.16 6.63 -12.02
N ARG A 297 0.96 6.42 -12.74
CA ARG A 297 1.21 5.17 -13.47
C ARG A 297 1.27 3.98 -12.53
N ALA A 298 1.98 4.11 -11.41
CA ALA A 298 2.10 3.04 -10.42
C ALA A 298 0.74 2.71 -9.78
N ALA A 299 -0.10 3.73 -9.55
CA ALA A 299 -1.46 3.58 -9.04
C ALA A 299 -2.49 3.10 -10.09
N GLY A 300 -2.10 3.02 -11.36
CA GLY A 300 -2.98 2.56 -12.45
C GLY A 300 -3.96 3.59 -13.00
N TYR A 301 -3.76 4.89 -12.75
CA TYR A 301 -4.59 5.93 -13.35
C TYR A 301 -4.31 6.09 -14.85
N ALA A 302 -5.39 6.20 -15.64
CA ALA A 302 -5.33 6.44 -17.08
C ALA A 302 -5.25 7.93 -17.39
N GLU A 303 -5.86 8.78 -16.55
CA GLU A 303 -5.93 10.23 -16.76
C GLU A 303 -5.63 11.01 -15.48
N LEU A 304 -4.86 12.07 -15.64
CA LEU A 304 -4.70 13.14 -14.66
C LEU A 304 -5.56 14.33 -15.08
N VAL A 305 -6.36 14.88 -14.18
CA VAL A 305 -7.24 16.00 -14.44
C VAL A 305 -6.83 17.19 -13.58
N ALA A 306 -6.78 18.38 -14.15
CA ALA A 306 -6.59 19.60 -13.39
C ALA A 306 -7.58 20.67 -13.81
N TRP A 307 -8.05 21.44 -12.83
CA TRP A 307 -8.92 22.57 -13.03
C TRP A 307 -8.12 23.85 -12.95
N CYS A 308 -8.09 24.61 -14.04
CA CYS A 308 -7.30 25.83 -14.16
C CYS A 308 -8.20 27.02 -14.54
N LEU A 309 -7.85 28.23 -14.10
CA LEU A 309 -8.49 29.44 -14.60
C LEU A 309 -8.20 29.65 -16.11
N PRO A 310 -9.10 30.26 -16.90
CA PRO A 310 -8.88 30.50 -18.34
C PRO A 310 -7.59 31.23 -18.73
N ALA A 311 -7.07 32.08 -17.84
CA ALA A 311 -5.83 32.81 -18.05
C ALA A 311 -4.56 32.02 -17.64
N GLU A 312 -4.72 30.93 -16.89
CA GLU A 312 -3.64 30.06 -16.43
C GLU A 312 -3.28 29.09 -17.57
N LYS A 313 -2.02 29.13 -18.00
CA LYS A 313 -1.48 28.25 -19.07
C LYS A 313 -0.22 27.50 -18.63
N GLY A 314 0.17 27.67 -17.38
CA GLY A 314 1.38 27.12 -16.78
C GLY A 314 1.33 25.61 -16.74
N LEU A 315 0.20 25.02 -16.34
CA LEU A 315 0.11 23.56 -16.26
C LEU A 315 0.23 22.89 -17.64
N VAL A 316 -0.42 23.44 -18.67
CA VAL A 316 -0.34 22.92 -20.05
C VAL A 316 1.11 22.92 -20.54
N ARG A 317 1.84 24.04 -20.37
CA ARG A 317 3.28 24.11 -20.71
C ARG A 317 4.11 23.14 -19.88
N THR A 318 3.72 22.91 -18.62
CA THR A 318 4.42 21.99 -17.73
C THR A 318 4.25 20.55 -18.21
N ALA A 319 3.05 20.15 -18.66
CA ALA A 319 2.78 18.85 -19.25
C ALA A 319 3.55 18.63 -20.56
N GLU A 320 3.56 19.62 -21.44
CA GLU A 320 4.34 19.60 -22.68
C GLU A 320 5.84 19.39 -22.41
N ARG A 321 6.43 20.17 -21.50
CA ARG A 321 7.85 20.02 -21.10
C ARG A 321 8.13 18.67 -20.43
N ALA A 322 7.15 18.07 -19.76
CA ALA A 322 7.26 16.74 -19.17
C ALA A 322 7.10 15.61 -20.19
N GLY A 323 6.81 15.92 -21.47
CA GLY A 323 6.54 14.91 -22.50
C GLY A 323 5.22 14.15 -22.26
N LEU A 324 4.26 14.79 -21.58
CA LEU A 324 2.97 14.21 -21.22
C LEU A 324 1.88 14.76 -22.17
N PRO A 325 1.21 13.91 -22.96
CA PRO A 325 0.13 14.35 -23.83
C PRO A 325 -1.01 14.97 -23.01
N SER A 326 -1.42 16.19 -23.39
CA SER A 326 -2.51 16.89 -22.71
C SER A 326 -3.55 17.46 -23.67
N SER A 327 -4.80 17.46 -23.24
CA SER A 327 -5.91 18.15 -23.90
C SER A 327 -6.55 19.17 -22.97
N VAL A 328 -7.20 20.18 -23.53
CA VAL A 328 -7.84 21.26 -22.76
C VAL A 328 -9.27 21.42 -23.24
N ARG A 329 -10.22 21.44 -22.30
CA ARG A 329 -11.63 21.75 -22.55
C ARG A 329 -12.11 22.82 -21.59
N ARG A 330 -13.06 23.64 -22.01
CA ARG A 330 -13.74 24.60 -21.13
C ARG A 330 -14.98 23.95 -20.51
N GLU A 331 -15.05 23.92 -19.19
CA GLU A 331 -16.13 23.33 -18.40
C GLU A 331 -16.40 24.26 -17.20
N ASP A 332 -17.66 24.67 -16.99
CA ASP A 332 -18.11 25.51 -15.87
C ASP A 332 -17.27 26.78 -15.63
N GLY A 333 -16.84 27.43 -16.71
CA GLY A 333 -16.02 28.65 -16.65
C GLY A 333 -14.54 28.42 -16.37
N LEU A 334 -14.12 27.19 -16.07
CA LEU A 334 -12.73 26.76 -15.89
C LEU A 334 -12.21 26.03 -17.14
N LEU A 335 -10.90 25.84 -17.17
CA LEU A 335 -10.22 24.93 -18.08
C LEU A 335 -10.00 23.60 -17.38
N ARG A 336 -10.57 22.54 -17.93
CA ARG A 336 -10.23 21.17 -17.61
C ARG A 336 -9.05 20.76 -18.46
N VAL A 337 -7.90 20.55 -17.83
CA VAL A 337 -6.70 20.02 -18.47
C VAL A 337 -6.62 18.53 -18.16
N THR A 338 -6.71 17.70 -19.19
CA THR A 338 -6.53 16.24 -19.07
C THR A 338 -5.12 15.89 -19.54
N ILE A 339 -4.36 15.17 -18.73
CA ILE A 339 -2.96 14.78 -18.97
C ILE A 339 -2.86 13.26 -18.90
N HIS A 340 -2.20 12.65 -19.87
CA HIS A 340 -2.00 11.20 -19.91
C HIS A 340 -0.66 10.86 -19.24
N PRO A 341 -0.65 10.09 -18.14
CA PRO A 341 0.56 9.84 -17.36
C PRO A 341 1.53 8.87 -18.06
N ARG A 342 1.07 8.16 -19.10
CA ARG A 342 1.93 7.41 -20.03
C ARG A 342 2.35 8.34 -21.16
N SER A 343 3.66 8.53 -21.33
CA SER A 343 4.18 9.22 -22.51
C SER A 343 3.85 8.39 -23.77
N ALA A 344 3.65 9.08 -24.89
CA ALA A 344 3.68 8.39 -26.18
C ALA A 344 5.07 7.76 -26.32
N ALA A 345 5.14 6.44 -26.49
CA ALA A 345 6.40 5.75 -26.71
C ALA A 345 7.18 6.50 -27.80
N ILE A 346 8.44 6.82 -27.52
CA ILE A 346 9.36 7.32 -28.55
C ILE A 346 9.39 6.23 -29.63
N ARG A 347 8.72 6.47 -30.76
CA ARG A 347 8.90 5.65 -31.95
C ARG A 347 10.30 5.95 -32.46
N THR A 348 11.28 5.18 -32.00
CA THR A 348 12.61 5.19 -32.62
C THR A 348 12.40 4.76 -34.08
N PRO A 349 12.73 5.59 -35.09
CA PRO A 349 12.71 5.11 -36.46
C PRO A 349 13.74 4.00 -36.55
N ILE A 350 13.29 2.77 -36.78
CA ILE A 350 14.19 1.69 -37.18
C ILE A 350 14.71 2.12 -38.54
N ALA A 351 15.97 2.57 -38.59
CA ALA A 351 16.67 2.77 -39.84
C ALA A 351 16.81 1.39 -40.50
N THR A 352 15.99 1.12 -41.50
CA THR A 352 16.17 -0.02 -42.38
C THR A 352 17.48 0.20 -43.12
N ILE A 353 18.55 -0.44 -42.68
CA ILE A 353 19.79 -0.54 -43.44
C ILE A 353 19.46 -1.42 -44.64
N SER A 354 19.23 -0.78 -45.80
CA SER A 354 19.19 -1.46 -47.08
C SER A 354 20.60 -1.98 -47.35
N ALA A 355 20.79 -3.29 -47.30
CA ALA A 355 21.99 -3.92 -47.80
C ALA A 355 22.02 -3.74 -49.32
N ASP A 356 22.81 -2.76 -49.77
CA ASP A 356 23.20 -2.64 -51.17
C ASP A 356 24.09 -3.85 -51.49
N ASN A 357 23.54 -4.78 -52.25
CA ASN A 357 24.25 -5.98 -52.70
C ASN A 357 24.40 -5.87 -54.21
N SER A 358 25.41 -5.10 -54.63
CA SER A 358 25.77 -4.93 -56.03
C SER A 358 27.21 -5.41 -56.22
N ARG A 359 27.32 -6.56 -56.91
CA ARG A 359 28.55 -7.09 -57.52
C ARG A 359 28.97 -6.25 -58.72
#